data_AF-A0A7Z7FC22-F1
#
_entry.id   AF-A0A7Z7FC22-F1
#
_cell.length_a   1.000
_cell.length_b   1.000
_cell.length_c   1.000
_cell.angle_alpha   90.00
_cell.angle_beta   90.00
_cell.angle_gamma   90.00
#
_symmetry.space_group_name_H-M   'P 1'
#
loop_
_entity.id
_entity.type
_entity.pdbx_description
1 polymer ?
#
loop_
_entity_poly.entity_id
_entity_poly.type
_entity_poly.pdbx_seq_one_letter_code
_entity_poly.pdbx_strand_id
1 'polypeptide(L)' 'MKCYDCMEDGKDTEATSICIACGKGICNDHCKELELPVSVGQPPNVQRLPKGLPRILCKYCFDQTIEDGFD' A
#
# COMPACT_ATOMS: atom_id res chain seq x y z
N MET A 1 13.34 11.51 -1.28
CA MET A 1 13.77 10.23 -0.65
C MET A 1 13.81 9.20 -1.76
N LYS A 2 14.74 8.24 -1.80
CA LYS A 2 14.90 7.35 -2.96
C LYS A 2 14.00 6.12 -2.91
N CYS A 3 13.65 5.59 -4.09
CA CYS A 3 12.92 4.33 -4.19
C CYS A 3 13.82 3.16 -3.78
N TYR A 4 13.38 2.42 -2.76
CA TYR A 4 14.11 1.31 -2.18
C TYR A 4 14.45 0.24 -3.23
N ASP A 5 13.45 -0.17 -4.02
CA ASP A 5 13.63 -1.26 -4.99
C ASP A 5 14.45 -0.79 -6.22
N CYS A 6 14.34 0.49 -6.64
CA CYS A 6 15.22 1.05 -7.67
C CYS A 6 16.69 1.08 -7.22
N MET A 7 16.96 1.35 -5.95
CA MET A 7 18.31 1.38 -5.41
C MET A 7 18.99 0.01 -5.42
N GLU A 8 18.23 -1.08 -5.26
CA GLU A 8 18.75 -2.45 -5.39
C GLU A 8 19.27 -2.74 -6.81
N ASP A 9 18.65 -2.12 -7.83
CA ASP A 9 19.10 -2.15 -9.22
C ASP A 9 20.21 -1.13 -9.55
N GLY A 10 20.67 -0.35 -8.56
CA GLY A 10 21.62 0.76 -8.78
C GLY A 10 21.03 1.98 -9.50
N LYS A 11 19.70 2.09 -9.59
CA LYS A 11 19.01 3.23 -10.20
C LYS A 11 18.70 4.29 -9.16
N ASP A 12 19.03 5.54 -9.49
CA ASP A 12 18.72 6.69 -8.64
C ASP A 12 17.35 7.29 -9.03
N THR A 13 16.27 6.78 -8.44
CA THR A 13 14.89 7.23 -8.70
C THR A 13 14.26 7.77 -7.42
N GLU A 14 13.55 8.91 -7.51
CA GLU A 14 12.80 9.44 -6.37
C GLU A 14 11.61 8.53 -6.01
N ALA A 15 11.41 8.31 -4.72
CA ALA A 15 10.18 7.72 -4.20
C ALA A 15 9.09 8.79 -4.11
N THR A 16 7.89 8.40 -4.52
CA THR A 16 6.67 9.24 -4.54
C THR A 16 5.71 8.86 -3.43
N SER A 17 5.91 7.69 -2.80
CA SER A 17 5.04 7.16 -1.75
C SER A 17 5.80 6.28 -0.77
N ILE A 18 5.12 5.89 0.31
CA ILE A 18 5.63 5.00 1.35
C ILE A 18 4.70 3.79 1.45
N CYS A 19 5.26 2.58 1.43
CA CYS A 19 4.51 1.36 1.70
C CYS A 19 3.95 1.39 3.12
N ILE A 20 2.62 1.33 3.28
CA ILE A 20 1.98 1.40 4.58
C ILE A 20 2.31 0.19 5.49
N ALA A 21 2.67 -0.95 4.89
CA ALA A 21 2.96 -2.18 5.63
C ALA A 21 4.40 -2.24 6.18
N CYS A 22 5.40 -1.85 5.37
CA CYS A 22 6.82 -2.02 5.73
C CYS A 22 7.65 -0.73 5.76
N GLY A 23 7.09 0.41 5.35
CA GLY A 23 7.77 1.71 5.42
C GLY A 23 8.77 1.99 4.29
N LYS A 24 8.94 1.10 3.30
CA LYS A 24 9.77 1.37 2.11
C LYS A 24 9.28 2.62 1.37
N GLY A 25 10.20 3.52 1.00
CA GLY A 25 9.94 4.53 -0.02
C GLY A 25 9.92 3.89 -1.41
N ILE A 26 8.88 4.13 -2.20
CA ILE A 26 8.72 3.52 -3.53
C ILE A 26 8.30 4.56 -4.58
N CYS A 27 8.79 4.40 -5.81
CA CYS A 27 8.35 5.18 -6.96
C CYS A 27 7.00 4.66 -7.49
N ASN A 28 6.42 5.35 -8.46
CA ASN A 28 5.13 4.96 -9.06
C ASN A 28 5.18 3.58 -9.74
N ASP A 29 6.34 3.15 -10.25
CA ASP A 29 6.47 1.84 -10.92
C ASP A 29 6.50 0.69 -9.92
N HIS A 30 7.05 0.93 -8.72
CA HIS A 30 7.16 -0.06 -7.65
C HIS A 30 6.03 0.04 -6.63
N CYS A 31 5.05 0.94 -6.83
CA CYS A 31 3.87 1.05 -5.99
C CYS A 31 2.71 0.19 -6.52
N LYS A 32 1.92 -0.32 -5.58
CA LYS A 32 0.63 -0.99 -5.81
C LYS A 32 -0.42 -0.35 -4.93
N GLU A 33 -1.62 -0.21 -5.47
CA GLU A 33 -2.77 0.27 -4.73
C GLU A 33 -3.66 -0.90 -4.35
N LEU A 34 -3.96 -1.02 -3.06
CA LEU A 34 -4.95 -1.95 -2.53
C LEU A 34 -6.13 -1.15 -1.98
N GLU A 35 -7.30 -1.29 -2.59
CA GLU A 35 -8.51 -0.65 -2.10
C GLU A 35 -9.10 -1.46 -0.93
N LEU A 36 -9.12 -0.88 0.27
CA LEU A 36 -9.66 -1.54 1.46
C LEU A 36 -10.94 -0.87 1.94
N PRO A 37 -11.92 -1.65 2.44
CA PRO A 37 -13.11 -1.07 3.05
C PRO A 37 -12.75 -0.32 4.33
N VAL A 38 -13.36 0.86 4.53
CA VAL A 38 -13.11 1.70 5.70
C VAL A 38 -14.43 2.03 6.39
N SER A 39 -14.43 1.93 7.72
CA SER A 39 -15.51 2.43 8.57
C SER A 39 -15.08 3.73 9.25
N VAL A 40 -15.99 4.70 9.30
CA VAL A 40 -15.77 6.01 9.91
C VAL A 40 -16.81 6.25 11.00
N GLY A 41 -16.49 7.11 11.96
CA GLY A 41 -17.35 7.42 13.11
C GLY A 41 -16.72 7.03 14.44
N GLN A 42 -17.49 7.17 15.51
CA GLN A 42 -17.05 6.84 16.87
C GLN A 42 -17.81 5.59 17.35
N PRO A 43 -17.14 4.57 17.91
CA PRO A 43 -17.82 3.43 18.49
C PRO A 43 -18.87 3.86 19.53
N PRO A 44 -20.07 3.23 19.58
CA PRO A 44 -20.48 2.09 18.75
C PRO A 44 -21.05 2.46 17.37
N ASN A 45 -21.24 3.74 17.07
CA ASN A 45 -21.90 4.22 15.87
C ASN A 45 -20.90 4.48 14.72
N VAL A 46 -20.44 3.40 14.08
CA VAL A 46 -19.58 3.48 12.89
C VAL A 46 -20.37 3.17 11.62
N GLN A 47 -20.01 3.82 10.51
CA GLN A 47 -20.60 3.61 9.20
C GLN A 47 -19.53 3.21 8.18
N ARG A 48 -19.82 2.21 7.35
CA ARG A 48 -18.94 1.80 6.26
C ARG A 48 -19.06 2.79 5.11
N LEU A 49 -17.93 3.25 4.59
CA LEU A 49 -17.91 4.11 3.40
C LEU A 49 -18.40 3.34 2.17
N PRO A 50 -19.05 4.03 1.20
CA PRO A 50 -19.60 3.38 0.00
C PRO A 50 -18.51 2.85 -0.95
N LYS A 51 -17.29 3.40 -0.87
CA LYS A 51 -16.11 2.92 -1.60
C LYS A 51 -14.99 2.67 -0.60
N GLY A 52 -14.08 1.77 -0.96
CA GLY A 52 -12.87 1.60 -0.17
C GLY A 52 -11.95 2.81 -0.35
N LEU A 53 -10.91 2.87 0.48
CA LEU A 53 -9.85 3.84 0.32
C LEU A 53 -8.56 3.14 -0.10
N PRO A 54 -7.78 3.74 -1.00
CA PRO A 54 -6.53 3.15 -1.46
C PRO A 54 -5.51 3.11 -0.32
N ARG A 55 -4.75 2.02 -0.31
CA ARG A 55 -3.55 1.81 0.51
C ARG A 55 -2.39 1.54 -0.41
N ILE A 56 -1.33 2.31 -0.24
CA ILE A 56 -0.12 2.19 -1.05
C ILE A 56 0.79 1.12 -0.42
N LEU A 57 1.13 0.12 -1.22
CA LEU A 57 2.01 -0.99 -0.85
C LEU A 57 3.15 -1.11 -1.86
N CYS A 58 4.31 -1.61 -1.41
CA CYS A 58 5.30 -2.14 -2.34
C CYS A 58 4.81 -3.47 -2.91
N LYS A 59 5.37 -3.89 -4.05
CA LYS A 59 4.97 -5.14 -4.71
C LYS A 59 5.00 -6.35 -3.77
N TYR A 60 6.08 -6.52 -3.01
CA TYR A 60 6.21 -7.65 -2.07
C TYR A 60 5.07 -7.67 -1.05
N CYS A 61 4.80 -6.56 -0.35
CA CYS A 61 3.74 -6.51 0.64
C CYS A 61 2.35 -6.68 0.02
N PHE A 62 2.13 -6.16 -1.20
CA PHE A 62 0.88 -6.37 -1.93
C PHE A 62 0.63 -7.86 -2.19
N ASP A 63 1.63 -8.56 -2.74
CA ASP A 63 1.54 -9.99 -3.06
C ASP A 63 1.33 -10.87 -1.81
N GLN A 64 1.76 -10.42 -0.62
CA GLN A 64 1.52 -11.13 0.65
C GLN A 64 0.22 -10.72 1.36
N THR A 65 -0.36 -9.57 1.01
CA THR A 65 -1.62 -9.11 1.60
C THR A 65 -2.82 -9.73 0.89
N ILE A 66 -2.68 -10.00 -0.41
CA ILE A 66 -3.63 -10.77 -1.19
C ILE A 66 -3.14 -12.22 -1.22
N GLU A 67 -3.23 -12.92 -0.10
CA GLU A 67 -3.32 -14.38 -0.15
C GLU A 67 -4.75 -14.72 -0.56
N ASP A 68 -4.91 -15.61 -1.54
CA ASP A 68 -6.21 -16.14 -1.95
C ASP A 68 -6.96 -16.60 -0.70
N GLY A 69 -7.88 -15.77 -0.22
CA GLY A 69 -8.79 -16.18 0.83
C GLY A 69 -9.49 -17.44 0.35
N PHE A 70 -9.58 -18.45 1.23
CA PHE A 70 -10.11 -19.80 1.02
C PHE A 70 -9.06 -20.88 0.71
N ASP A 71 -8.35 -21.31 1.77
CA ASP A 71 -8.18 -22.75 2.06
C ASP A 71 -9.05 -23.09 3.29
#